data_AF-W6RZY0-F1
#
_entry.id   AF-W6RZY0-F1
#
_cell.length_a   1.000
_cell.length_b   1.000
_cell.length_c   1.000
_cell.angle_alpha   90.00
_cell.angle_beta   90.00
_cell.angle_gamma   90.00
#
_symmetry.space_group_name_H-M   'P 1'
#
loop_
_entity.id
_entity.type
_entity.pdbx_description
1 polymer ?
#
loop_
_entity_poly.entity_id
_entity_poly.type
_entity_poly.pdbx_seq_one_letter_code
_entity_poly.pdbx_strand_id
1 'polypeptide(L)' 'MKLGIISDTHGILRDEVIENLKGCDYIIHGGDVLYRNLRK' A
#
# COMPACT_ATOMS: atom_id res chain seq x y z
N MET A 1 -13.35 -8.61 -11.56
CA MET A 1 -12.68 -8.63 -10.24
C MET A 1 -11.21 -8.30 -10.44
N LYS A 2 -10.71 -7.22 -9.82
CA LYS A 2 -9.32 -6.74 -9.88
C LYS A 2 -8.70 -6.78 -8.49
N LEU A 3 -7.50 -7.34 -8.38
CA LEU A 3 -6.74 -7.43 -7.15
C LEU A 3 -5.44 -6.64 -7.29
N GLY A 4 -5.27 -5.59 -6.49
CA GLY A 4 -4.03 -4.86 -6.36
C GLY A 4 -3.09 -5.56 -5.38
N ILE A 5 -1.81 -5.65 -5.70
CA ILE A 5 -0.79 -6.22 -4.80
C ILE A 5 0.36 -5.22 -4.70
N ILE A 6 0.68 -4.84 -3.46
CA ILE A 6 1.81 -3.96 -3.14
C ILE A 6 2.60 -4.55 -1.98
N SER A 7 3.87 -4.14 -1.83
CA SER A 7 4.74 -4.58 -0.75
C SER A 7 5.84 -3.54 -0.54
N ASP A 8 6.50 -3.58 0.62
CA ASP A 8 7.74 -2.84 0.89
C ASP A 8 7.61 -1.34 0.62
N THR A 9 6.52 -0.75 1.11
CA THR A 9 6.21 0.66 0.85
C THR A 9 7.04 1.59 1.73
N HIS A 10 7.69 1.09 2.79
CA HIS A 10 8.36 1.90 3.81
C HIS A 10 7.47 3.07 4.26
N GLY A 11 6.15 2.83 4.35
CA GLY A 11 5.14 3.81 4.71
C GLY A 11 4.91 4.95 3.71
N ILE A 12 5.42 4.81 2.48
CA ILE A 12 5.31 5.82 1.42
C ILE A 12 4.61 5.18 0.22
N LEU A 13 3.49 5.78 -0.20
CA LEU A 13 2.86 5.50 -1.48
C LEU A 13 2.97 6.73 -2.36
N ARG A 14 3.53 6.55 -3.57
CA ARG A 14 3.57 7.60 -4.59
C ARG A 14 2.19 7.69 -5.26
N ASP A 15 1.85 8.87 -5.77
CA ASP A 15 0.55 9.11 -6.43
C ASP A 15 0.29 8.15 -7.59
N GLU A 16 1.32 7.81 -8.37
CA GLU A 16 1.21 6.83 -9.45
C GLU A 16 0.74 5.44 -8.96
N VAL A 17 1.15 5.02 -7.76
CA VAL A 17 0.75 3.73 -7.19
C VAL A 17 -0.73 3.80 -6.80
N ILE A 18 -1.16 4.92 -6.23
CA ILE A 18 -2.55 5.15 -5.87
C ILE A 18 -3.44 5.12 -7.12
N GLU A 19 -3.04 5.80 -8.19
CA GLU A 19 -3.78 5.81 -9.45
C GLU A 19 -3.89 4.40 -10.06
N ASN A 20 -2.81 3.62 -10.04
CA ASN A 20 -2.82 2.24 -10.53
C ASN A 20 -3.71 1.30 -9.70
N LEU A 21 -3.86 1.58 -8.40
CA LEU A 21 -4.72 0.79 -7.51
C LEU A 21 -6.20 1.17 -7.61
N LYS A 22 -6.55 2.30 -8.26
CA LYS A 22 -7.95 2.69 -8.44
C LYS A 22 -8.73 1.64 -9.24
N GLY A 23 -9.92 1.32 -8.73
CA GLY A 23 -10.80 0.32 -9.34
C GLY A 23 -10.36 -1.13 -9.10
N CYS A 24 -9.37 -1.38 -8.24
CA CYS A 24 -9.21 -2.68 -7.62
C CYS A 24 -10.35 -2.93 -6.63
N ASP A 25 -10.94 -4.12 -6.68
CA ASP A 25 -11.96 -4.55 -5.73
C ASP A 25 -11.33 -4.88 -4.37
N TYR A 26 -10.08 -5.36 -4.40
CA TYR A 26 -9.30 -5.70 -3.22
C TYR A 26 -7.84 -5.27 -3.40
N ILE A 27 -7.16 -4.97 -2.29
CA ILE A 27 -5.73 -4.66 -2.27
C ILE A 27 -5.08 -5.50 -1.18
N ILE A 28 -4.04 -6.25 -1.54
CA ILE A 28 -3.20 -6.99 -0.60
C ILE A 28 -1.88 -6.25 -0.44
N HIS A 29 -1.51 -5.95 0.80
CA HIS A 29 -0.20 -5.41 1.14
C HIS A 29 0.66 -6.51 1.78
N GLY A 30 1.77 -6.87 1.15
CA GLY A 30 2.63 -8.01 1.52
C GLY A 30 3.54 -7.82 2.73
N GLY A 31 3.29 -6.84 3.60
CA GLY A 31 4.18 -6.48 4.73
C GLY A 31 4.81 -5.09 4.59
N ASP A 32 5.50 -4.63 5.64
CA ASP A 32 6.11 -3.29 5.74
C ASP A 32 5.11 -2.12 5.62
N VAL A 33 3.91 -2.31 6.16
CA VAL A 33 2.96 -1.22 6.42
C VAL A 33 3.46 -0.47 7.65
N LEU A 34 4.26 0.59 7.47
CA LEU A 34 4.78 1.35 8.61
C LEU A 34 3.64 1.90 9.48
N TYR A 35 3.66 1.57 10.77
CA TYR A 35 2.90 2.27 11.79
C TYR A 35 3.84 3.25 12.50
N ARG A 36 3.84 4.53 12.11
CA ARG A 36 4.61 5.55 12.84
C ARG A 36 3.86 5.91 14.13
N ASN A 37 4.15 5.15 15.19
CA ASN A 37 3.91 5.54 16.59
C ASN A 37 4.94 4.89 17.55
N LEU A 38 6.19 4.75 17.11
CA LEU A 38 7.30 4.50 18.03
C LEU A 38 7.90 5.85 18.46
N ARG A 39 7.17 6.57 19.33
CA ARG A 39 7.83 7.37 20.35
C ARG A 39 8.21 6.40 21.48
N LYS A 40 9.44 5.92 21.46
CA LYS A 40 10.33 5.72 22.61
C LYS A 40 11.72 5.41 22.08
#